data_AF-A0A3P8V8L7-F1
#
_entry.id   AF-A0A3P8V8L7-F1
#
_cell.length_a   1.000
_cell.length_b   1.000
_cell.length_c   1.000
_cell.angle_alpha   90.00
_cell.angle_beta   90.00
_cell.angle_gamma   90.00
#
_symmetry.space_group_name_H-M   'P 1'
#
loop_
_entity.id
_entity.type
_entity.pdbx_description
1 polymer ?
#
loop_
_entity_poly.entity_id
_entity_poly.type
_entity_poly.pdbx_seq_one_letter_code
_entity_poly.pdbx_strand_id
1 'polypeptide(L)' 'VVGRVTKVRALYKRILVLHRFLPIDLAALGNQYVKDEFRRHKGASAEEVKSFMTEWEVMTHSQSLYIKTRLMQN' A
#
# COMPACT_ATOMS: atom_id res chain seq x y z
N VAL A 1 -20.96 -4.01 6.15
CA VAL A 1 -20.11 -4.68 5.13
C VAL A 1 -19.53 -3.70 4.09
N VAL A 2 -20.31 -2.73 3.59
CA VAL A 2 -19.90 -1.79 2.52
C VAL A 2 -18.68 -0.90 2.88
N GLY A 3 -18.51 -0.50 4.15
CA GLY A 3 -17.42 0.40 4.57
C GLY A 3 -16.01 -0.23 4.70
N ARG A 4 -15.89 -1.57 4.76
CA ARG A 4 -14.58 -2.24 4.91
C ARG A 4 -13.89 -2.44 3.55
N VAL A 5 -14.65 -2.88 2.56
CA VAL A 5 -14.16 -3.11 1.18
C VAL A 5 -13.71 -1.78 0.53
N THR A 6 -14.38 -0.68 0.83
CA THR A 6 -14.00 0.65 0.32
C THR A 6 -12.67 1.15 0.88
N LYS A 7 -12.39 0.93 2.18
CA LYS A 7 -11.11 1.28 2.82
C LYS A 7 -9.94 0.46 2.27
N VAL A 8 -10.09 -0.85 2.16
CA VAL A 8 -9.07 -1.74 1.57
C VAL A 8 -8.71 -1.30 0.15
N ARG A 9 -9.73 -1.01 -0.68
CA ARG A 9 -9.54 -0.55 -2.06
C ARG A 9 -8.88 0.83 -2.13
N ALA A 10 -9.21 1.73 -1.21
CA ALA A 10 -8.60 3.06 -1.15
C ALA A 10 -7.11 2.98 -0.80
N LEU A 11 -6.74 2.15 0.19
CA LEU A 11 -5.35 1.93 0.59
C LEU A 11 -4.54 1.33 -0.56
N TYR A 12 -5.07 0.27 -1.20
CA TYR A 12 -4.45 -0.34 -2.38
C TYR A 12 -4.16 0.69 -3.49
N LYS A 13 -5.14 1.53 -3.83
CA LYS A 13 -4.95 2.58 -4.84
C LYS A 13 -3.90 3.61 -4.40
N ARG A 14 -3.90 4.02 -3.14
CA ARG A 14 -2.92 4.99 -2.61
C ARG A 14 -1.49 4.48 -2.75
N ILE A 15 -1.25 3.20 -2.45
CA ILE A 15 0.07 2.58 -2.60
C ILE A 15 0.52 2.59 -4.06
N LEU A 16 -0.35 2.17 -4.99
CA LEU A 16 -0.02 2.19 -6.43
C LEU A 16 0.23 3.61 -6.96
N VAL A 17 -0.44 4.62 -6.41
CA VAL A 17 -0.17 6.03 -6.74
C VAL A 17 1.21 6.44 -6.25
N LEU A 18 1.59 6.09 -5.03
CA LEU A 18 2.91 6.41 -4.47
C LEU A 18 4.04 5.76 -5.28
N HIS A 19 3.88 4.52 -5.72
CA HIS A 19 4.89 3.85 -6.53
C HIS A 19 5.19 4.55 -7.86
N ARG A 20 4.28 5.38 -8.39
CA ARG A 20 4.55 6.17 -9.61
C ARG A 20 5.64 7.23 -9.42
N PHE A 21 5.99 7.55 -8.17
CA PHE A 21 7.07 8.48 -7.84
C PHE A 21 8.40 7.77 -7.53
N LEU A 22 8.45 6.45 -7.64
CA LEU A 22 9.67 5.66 -7.49
C LEU A 22 10.36 5.46 -8.85
N PRO A 23 11.67 5.17 -8.87
CA PRO A 23 12.35 4.63 -10.05
C PRO A 23 11.60 3.42 -10.62
N ILE A 24 11.59 3.28 -11.94
CA ILE A 24 10.72 2.32 -12.66
C ILE A 24 10.87 0.87 -12.16
N ASP A 25 12.09 0.43 -11.86
CA ASP A 25 12.36 -0.94 -11.39
C ASP A 25 11.83 -1.16 -9.97
N LEU A 26 12.01 -0.17 -9.08
CA LEU A 26 11.49 -0.22 -7.72
C LEU A 26 9.95 -0.16 -7.72
N ALA A 27 9.36 0.65 -8.59
CA ALA A 27 7.92 0.71 -8.78
C ALA A 27 7.35 -0.63 -9.27
N ALA A 28 8.01 -1.28 -10.24
CA ALA A 28 7.60 -2.57 -10.76
C ALA A 28 7.65 -3.66 -9.68
N LEU A 29 8.76 -3.76 -8.94
CA LEU A 29 8.93 -4.70 -7.83
C LEU A 29 7.88 -4.48 -6.74
N GLY A 30 7.72 -3.23 -6.30
CA GLY A 30 6.73 -2.87 -5.29
C GLY A 30 5.30 -3.16 -5.75
N ASN A 31 4.94 -2.83 -7.00
CA ASN A 31 3.61 -3.11 -7.54
C ASN A 31 3.30 -4.61 -7.56
N GLN A 32 4.27 -5.45 -7.89
CA GLN A 32 4.10 -6.90 -7.87
C GLN A 32 3.88 -7.41 -6.44
N TYR A 33 4.73 -6.98 -5.50
CA TYR A 33 4.62 -7.36 -4.09
C TYR A 33 3.24 -7.01 -3.50
N VAL A 34 2.76 -5.79 -3.73
CA VAL A 34 1.45 -5.31 -3.23
C VAL A 34 0.30 -6.15 -3.80
N LYS A 35 0.33 -6.46 -5.10
CA LYS A 35 -0.69 -7.30 -5.74
C LYS A 35 -0.74 -8.69 -5.12
N ASP A 36 0.43 -9.27 -4.83
CA ASP A 36 0.52 -10.61 -4.30
C ASP A 36 0.05 -10.67 -2.84
N GLU A 37 0.43 -9.69 -2.02
CA GLU A 37 -0.02 -9.64 -0.62
C GLU A 37 -1.52 -9.41 -0.47
N PHE A 38 -2.10 -8.47 -1.22
CA PHE A 38 -3.54 -8.24 -1.20
C PHE A 38 -4.32 -9.44 -1.75
N ARG A 39 -3.74 -10.22 -2.66
CA ARG A 39 -4.34 -11.47 -3.15
C ARG A 39 -4.30 -12.56 -2.07
N ARG A 40 -3.18 -12.72 -1.37
CA ARG A 40 -3.03 -13.67 -0.24
C ARG A 40 -4.05 -13.39 0.87
N HIS A 41 -4.32 -12.12 1.16
CA HIS A 41 -5.23 -11.72 2.24
C HIS A 41 -6.72 -11.64 1.86
N LYS A 42 -7.12 -12.09 0.66
CA LYS A 42 -8.55 -12.09 0.25
C LYS A 42 -9.45 -12.95 1.12
N GLY A 43 -8.92 -14.03 1.69
CA GLY A 43 -9.66 -14.96 2.56
C GLY A 43 -9.41 -14.76 4.06
N ALA A 44 -8.66 -13.71 4.44
CA ALA A 44 -8.29 -13.47 5.82
C ALA A 44 -9.51 -13.15 6.70
N SER A 45 -9.44 -13.55 7.96
CA SER A 45 -10.45 -13.26 8.98
C SER A 45 -10.58 -11.76 9.24
N ALA A 46 -11.67 -11.36 9.90
CA ALA A 46 -11.92 -9.96 10.21
C ALA A 46 -10.82 -9.32 11.08
N GLU A 47 -10.18 -10.10 11.96
CA GLU A 47 -9.10 -9.67 12.85
C GLU A 47 -7.79 -9.51 12.09
N GLU A 48 -7.44 -10.51 11.28
CA GLU A 48 -6.26 -10.45 10.40
C GLU A 48 -6.35 -9.27 9.43
N VAL A 49 -7.53 -9.01 8.85
CA VAL A 49 -7.74 -7.83 7.99
C VAL A 49 -7.52 -6.52 8.75
N LYS A 50 -7.87 -6.46 10.05
CA LYS A 50 -7.67 -5.25 10.86
C LYS A 50 -6.18 -5.01 11.12
N SER A 51 -5.44 -6.05 11.49
CA SER A 51 -3.98 -5.97 11.66
C SER A 51 -3.29 -5.61 10.34
N PHE A 52 -3.65 -6.31 9.25
CA PHE A 52 -3.17 -6.04 7.90
C PHE A 52 -3.37 -4.57 7.52
N MET A 53 -4.59 -4.03 7.66
CA MET A 53 -4.85 -2.64 7.32
C MET A 53 -4.00 -1.66 8.14
N THR A 54 -3.75 -1.95 9.41
CA THR A 54 -2.97 -1.08 10.31
C THR A 54 -1.50 -1.05 9.90
N GLU A 55 -0.90 -2.21 9.68
CA GLU A 55 0.50 -2.33 9.24
C GLU A 55 0.72 -1.66 7.89
N TRP A 56 -0.20 -1.89 6.95
CA TRP A 56 -0.11 -1.33 5.61
C TRP A 56 -0.30 0.19 5.58
N GLU A 57 -1.13 0.75 6.46
CA GLU A 57 -1.24 2.21 6.62
C GLU A 57 0.06 2.83 7.14
N VAL A 58 0.70 2.21 8.14
CA VAL A 58 2.00 2.65 8.68
C VAL A 58 3.09 2.58 7.62
N MET A 59 3.20 1.47 6.89
CA MET A 59 4.17 1.33 5.81
C MET A 59 3.92 2.36 4.70
N THR A 60 2.66 2.55 4.29
CA THR A 60 2.30 3.55 3.26
C THR A 60 2.67 4.96 3.70
N HIS A 61 2.48 5.29 4.98
CA HIS A 61 2.89 6.58 5.54
C HIS A 61 4.42 6.75 5.49
N SER A 62 5.17 5.75 5.92
CA SER A 62 6.63 5.76 5.88
C SER A 62 7.17 5.93 4.44
N GLN A 63 6.63 5.19 3.48
CA GLN A 63 7.01 5.34 2.06
C GLN A 63 6.65 6.72 1.50
N SER A 64 5.49 7.25 1.86
CA SER A 64 5.10 8.61 1.45
C SER A 64 6.07 9.66 1.99
N LEU A 65 6.59 9.48 3.22
CA LEU A 65 7.56 10.39 3.81
C LEU A 65 8.91 10.30 3.08
N TYR A 66 9.39 9.08 2.79
CA TYR A 66 10.60 8.85 2.00
C TYR A 66 10.54 9.50 0.60
N ILE A 67 9.41 9.31 -0.11
CA ILE A 67 9.22 9.94 -1.42
C ILE A 67 9.22 11.47 -1.28
N LYS A 68 8.52 12.01 -0.27
CA LYS A 68 8.45 13.46 -0.04
C LYS A 68 9.82 14.05 0.26
N THR A 69 10.63 13.41 1.11
CA THR A 69 11.98 13.90 1.43
C THR A 69 12.89 13.85 0.21
N ARG A 70 12.82 12.78 -0.60
CA ARG A 70 13.56 12.66 -1.85
C ARG A 70 13.19 13.74 -2.87
N LEU A 71 11.91 14.07 -2.99
CA LEU A 71 11.42 15.12 -3.91
C LEU A 71 11.79 16.54 -3.45
N MET A 72 11.88 16.80 -2.15
CA MET A 72 12.28 18.11 -1.62
C MET A 72 13.79 18.37 -1.74
N GLN A 73 14.58 17.35 -2.07
CA GLN A 73 16.04 17.43 -2.20
C GLN A 73 16.52 17.54 -3.66
N ASN A 74 15.60 17.52 -4.63
CA ASN A 74 15.88 17.59 -6.07
C ASN A 74 15.29 18.84 -6.70
#